data_AF-A0A966YDG7-F1
#
_entry.id   AF-A0A966YDG7-F1
#
_cell.length_a   1.000
_cell.length_b   1.000
_cell.length_c   1.000
_cell.angle_alpha   90.00
_cell.angle_beta   90.00
_cell.angle_gamma   90.00
#
_symmetry.space_group_name_H-M   'P 1'
#
loop_
_entity.id
_entity.type
_entity.pdbx_description
1 polymer ?
#
loop_
_entity_poly.entity_id
_entity_poly.type
_entity_poly.pdbx_seq_one_letter_code
_entity_poly.pdbx_strand_id
1 'polypeptide(L)' 'MPPPAARKLRLGLVQSACTADREANIEQALAGIAAAKAQEADVVCLQELFAGEYPCQAEEH' A
#
# COMPACT_ATOMS: atom_id res chain seq x y z
N MET A 1 0.38 -36.51 10.38
CA MET A 1 0.05 -35.97 9.05
C MET A 1 1.09 -34.92 8.70
N PRO A 2 1.66 -34.90 7.49
CA PRO A 2 2.50 -33.79 7.08
C PRO A 2 1.63 -32.51 6.95
N PRO A 3 2.17 -31.32 7.26
CA PRO A 3 1.45 -30.07 7.05
C PRO A 3 1.16 -29.88 5.55
N PRO A 4 0.05 -29.22 5.18
CA PRO A 4 -0.21 -28.87 3.78
C PRO A 4 0.97 -28.05 3.23
N ALA A 5 1.31 -28.30 1.96
CA ALA A 5 2.40 -27.57 1.31
C ALA A 5 2.12 -26.05 1.37
N ALA A 6 3.09 -25.29 1.87
CA ALA A 6 2.95 -23.83 1.99
C ALA A 6 2.89 -23.21 0.59
N ARG A 7 1.76 -22.53 0.29
CA ARG A 7 1.61 -21.76 -0.94
C ARG A 7 2.52 -20.53 -0.88
N LYS A 8 3.41 -20.38 -1.86
CA LYS A 8 4.19 -19.15 -2.04
C LYS A 8 3.29 -18.07 -2.66
N LEU A 9 3.36 -16.86 -2.11
CA LEU A 9 2.64 -15.68 -2.59
C LEU A 9 3.64 -14.53 -2.75
N ARG A 10 3.47 -13.72 -3.80
CA ARG A 10 4.22 -12.49 -4.02
C ARG A 10 3.46 -11.33 -3.39
N LEU A 11 4.05 -10.71 -2.38
CA LEU A 11 3.50 -9.52 -1.72
C LEU A 11 4.14 -8.27 -2.32
N GLY A 12 3.32 -7.31 -2.75
CA GLY A 12 3.73 -5.96 -3.09
C GLY A 12 3.45 -5.00 -1.94
N LEU A 13 4.43 -4.17 -1.58
CA LEU A 13 4.27 -3.07 -0.64
C LEU A 13 4.38 -1.77 -1.41
N VAL A 14 3.34 -0.93 -1.36
CA VAL A 14 3.34 0.39 -1.98
C VAL A 14 3.67 1.45 -0.93
N GLN A 15 4.65 2.29 -1.23
CA GLN A 15 5.04 3.42 -0.39
C GLN A 15 4.93 4.70 -1.22
N SER A 16 4.18 5.67 -0.72
CA SER A 16 3.96 6.97 -1.36
C SER A 16 3.92 8.10 -0.34
N ALA A 17 4.30 9.31 -0.76
CA ALA A 17 4.11 10.49 0.06
C ALA A 17 2.63 10.90 0.03
N CYS A 18 1.99 10.94 1.19
CA CYS A 18 0.63 11.46 1.31
C CYS A 18 0.65 12.99 1.36
N THR A 19 -0.37 13.59 0.74
CA THR A 19 -0.59 15.04 0.72
C THR A 19 -2.00 15.36 1.24
N ALA A 20 -2.31 16.65 1.40
CA ALA A 20 -3.66 17.09 1.73
C ALA A 20 -4.68 16.82 0.59
N ASP A 21 -4.23 16.55 -0.64
CA ASP A 21 -5.11 16.24 -1.77
C ASP A 21 -5.41 14.74 -1.85
N ARG A 22 -6.68 14.41 -1.53
CA ARG A 22 -7.18 13.04 -1.54
C ARG A 22 -7.13 12.39 -2.92
N GLU A 23 -7.42 13.12 -3.99
CA GLU A 23 -7.44 12.56 -5.35
C GLU A 23 -6.02 12.24 -5.80
N ALA A 24 -5.07 13.15 -5.57
CA ALA A 24 -3.66 12.90 -5.85
C ALA A 24 -3.11 11.68 -5.10
N ASN A 25 -3.53 11.46 -3.85
CA ASN A 25 -3.13 10.28 -3.08
C ASN A 25 -3.71 8.98 -3.66
N ILE A 26 -4.97 9.00 -4.12
CA ILE A 26 -5.61 7.85 -4.76
C ILE A 26 -4.92 7.51 -6.08
N GLU A 27 -4.58 8.51 -6.88
CA GLU A 27 -3.86 8.30 -8.14
C GLU A 27 -2.48 7.65 -7.91
N GLN A 28 -1.74 8.11 -6.90
CA GLN A 28 -0.47 7.49 -6.50
C GLN A 28 -0.66 6.02 -6.07
N ALA A 29 -1.69 5.74 -5.27
CA ALA A 29 -1.98 4.36 -4.84
C ALA A 29 -2.34 3.46 -6.03
N LEU A 30 -3.16 3.95 -6.97
CA LEU A 30 -3.51 3.22 -8.19
C LEU A 30 -2.29 2.92 -9.05
N ALA A 31 -1.40 3.91 -9.24
CA ALA A 31 -0.14 3.73 -9.96
C ALA A 31 0.76 2.69 -9.27
N GLY A 32 0.89 2.75 -7.94
CA GLY A 32 1.65 1.78 -7.15
C GLY A 32 1.09 0.36 -7.24
N ILE A 33 -0.24 0.19 -7.16
CA ILE A 33 -0.91 -1.10 -7.33
C ILE A 33 -0.64 -1.66 -8.73
N ALA A 34 -0.77 -0.83 -9.77
CA ALA A 34 -0.50 -1.24 -11.15
C ALA A 34 0.96 -1.68 -11.34
N ALA A 35 1.92 -0.94 -10.76
CA ALA A 35 3.34 -1.29 -10.80
C ALA A 35 3.65 -2.59 -10.02
N ALA A 36 3.03 -2.80 -8.86
CA ALA A 36 3.16 -4.04 -8.11
C ALA A 36 2.55 -5.23 -8.87
N LYS A 37 1.42 -5.02 -9.56
CA LYS A 37 0.81 -6.06 -10.40
C LYS A 37 1.67 -6.41 -11.61
N ALA A 38 2.30 -5.42 -12.24
CA ALA A 38 3.26 -5.65 -13.33
C ALA A 38 4.46 -6.48 -12.86
N GLN A 39 4.81 -6.42 -11.58
CA GLN A 39 5.80 -7.26 -10.91
C GLN A 39 5.20 -8.55 -10.31
N GLU A 40 4.04 -8.97 -10.82
CA GLU A 40 3.32 -10.20 -10.48
C GLU A 40 2.97 -10.34 -8.98
N ALA A 41 2.74 -9.24 -8.26
CA ALA A 41 2.19 -9.31 -6.91
C ALA A 41 0.81 -10.01 -6.92
N ASP A 42 0.63 -10.97 -6.01
CA ASP A 42 -0.63 -11.65 -5.72
C ASP A 42 -1.49 -10.84 -4.75
N VAL A 43 -0.83 -10.16 -3.81
CA VAL A 43 -1.43 -9.30 -2.79
C VAL A 43 -0.65 -7.99 -2.77
N VAL A 44 -1.36 -6.86 -2.68
CA VAL A 44 -0.74 -5.54 -2.54
C VAL A 44 -1.22 -4.93 -1.23
N CYS A 45 -0.27 -4.47 -0.41
CA CYS A 45 -0.54 -3.75 0.83
C CYS A 45 -0.22 -2.26 0.65
N LEU A 46 -1.12 -1.40 1.11
CA LEU A 46 -0.93 0.05 1.15
C LEU A 46 -0.67 0.49 2.60
N GLN A 47 -0.08 1.68 2.76
CA GLN A 47 0.01 2.33 4.07
C GLN A 47 -1.37 2.63 4.67
N GLU A 48 -1.44 2.66 6.01
CA GLU A 48 -2.65 3.08 6.71
C GLU A 48 -3.02 4.53 6.35
N LEU A 49 -4.31 4.81 6.20
CA LEU A 49 -4.84 6.13 5.83
C LEU A 49 -4.19 6.76 4.58
N PHE A 50 -3.76 5.94 3.61
CA PHE A 50 -3.04 6.38 2.40
C PHE A 50 -3.69 7.53 1.61
N ALA A 51 -4.99 7.77 1.79
CA ALA A 51 -5.73 8.80 1.09
C ALA A 51 -5.60 10.22 1.69
N GLY A 52 -4.77 10.43 2.71
CA GLY A 52 -4.52 11.74 3.32
C GLY A 52 -3.26 11.78 4.17
N GLU A 53 -2.89 12.98 4.64
CA GLU A 53 -1.83 13.14 5.64
C GLU A 53 -2.19 12.42 6.94
N TYR A 54 -1.18 11.86 7.60
CA TYR A 54 -1.43 11.14 8.85
C TYR A 54 -1.80 12.14 9.96
N PRO A 55 -3.00 12.03 10.55
CA PRO A 55 -3.57 13.09 11.38
C PRO A 55 -2.78 13.37 12.67
N CYS A 56 -1.99 12.41 13.15
CA CYS A 56 -1.18 12.56 14.36
C CYS A 56 0.27 13.01 14.05
N GLN A 57 0.57 13.50 12.83
CA GLN A 57 1.87 14.10 12.52
C GLN A 57 2.06 15.47 13.19
N ALA A 58 0.97 16.14 13.56
CA ALA A 58 1.03 17.34 14.37
C ALA A 58 1.10 16.96 15.85
N GLU A 59 2.26 17.14 16.46
CA GLU A 59 2.37 17.20 17.92
C GLU A 59 1.93 18.60 18.38
N GLU A 60 0.62 18.86 18.42
CA GLU A 60 0.10 20.00 19.16
C GLU A 60 0.29 19.73 20.65
N HIS A 61 1.25 20.43 21.27
CA HIS A 61 1.56 20.43 22.69
C HIS A 61 0.64 21.37 23.48
#